data_AF-A0A1G4K5Q3-F1
#
_entry.id   AF-A0A1G4K5Q3-F1
#
_cell.length_a   1.000
_cell.length_b   1.000
_cell.length_c   1.000
_cell.angle_alpha   90.00
_cell.angle_beta   90.00
_cell.angle_gamma   90.00
#
_symmetry.space_group_name_H-M   'P 1'
#
loop_
_entity.id
_entity.type
_entity.pdbx_description
1 polymer ?
#
loop_
_entity_poly.entity_id
_entity_poly.type
_entity_poly.pdbx_seq_one_letter_code
_entity_poly.pdbx_strand_id
1 'polypeptide(L)'
;MLKRLSSRLYVPLGRHWYSTPPTYFAGSTPRPVVSSVPTSVPTSVPNSVPTSIATSPTNAGNHVQNPPRKYLLELATVISVLAMSLLAFDSYRVRLKLEAKLEQDAEQFKQTQDLVTKEFNANRKKRELQILNERKRVQTRELKVALHVALLRKQLEDLGIQPASVKQALQEFEKNAKMENSASNVSGTRLWVTENSCYKGYISDVREYD
;
A
#
# COMPACT_ATOMS: atom_id res chain seq x y z
N MET A 1 62.22 -27.61 -13.75
CA MET A 1 62.19 -26.13 -13.68
C MET A 1 61.01 -25.63 -14.50
N LEU A 2 60.03 -24.98 -13.88
CA LEU A 2 59.17 -23.92 -14.46
C LEU A 2 58.07 -23.57 -13.42
N LYS A 3 58.32 -22.50 -12.66
CA LYS A 3 57.40 -21.93 -11.66
C LYS A 3 56.35 -21.09 -12.40
N ARG A 4 55.07 -21.49 -12.34
CA ARG A 4 53.95 -20.64 -12.77
C ARG A 4 53.55 -19.72 -11.63
N LEU A 5 53.96 -18.46 -11.71
CA LEU A 5 53.52 -17.39 -10.82
C LEU A 5 52.09 -16.97 -11.24
N SER A 6 51.12 -17.25 -10.36
CA SER A 6 49.75 -16.76 -10.48
C SER A 6 49.64 -15.42 -9.76
N SER A 7 49.80 -14.33 -10.50
CA SER A 7 49.49 -12.96 -10.06
C SER A 7 47.97 -12.74 -10.00
N ARG A 8 47.38 -12.85 -8.80
CA ARG A 8 46.01 -12.37 -8.56
C ARG A 8 46.04 -10.85 -8.35
N LEU A 9 45.52 -10.12 -9.32
CA LEU A 9 45.25 -8.69 -9.21
C LEU A 9 44.18 -8.46 -8.13
N TYR A 10 44.53 -7.66 -7.14
CA TYR A 10 43.65 -7.19 -6.09
C TYR A 10 42.75 -6.08 -6.68
N VAL A 11 41.45 -6.32 -6.79
CA VAL A 11 40.47 -5.28 -7.14
C VAL A 11 39.94 -4.70 -5.83
N PRO A 12 40.22 -3.43 -5.47
CA PRO A 12 39.64 -2.83 -4.30
C PRO A 12 38.14 -2.60 -4.54
N LEU A 13 37.30 -3.24 -3.73
CA LEU A 13 35.87 -2.92 -3.64
C LEU A 13 35.71 -1.50 -3.11
N GLY A 14 35.38 -0.57 -4.02
CA GLY A 14 35.01 0.79 -3.67
C GLY A 14 33.83 0.80 -2.71
N ARG A 15 34.00 1.51 -1.59
CA ARG A 15 32.94 1.79 -0.62
C ARG A 15 31.83 2.57 -1.32
N HIS A 16 30.72 1.91 -1.63
CA HIS A 16 29.49 2.59 -2.00
C HIS A 16 28.92 3.28 -0.77
N TRP A 17 28.99 4.61 -0.79
CA TRP A 17 28.22 5.47 0.08
C TRP A 17 26.74 5.19 -0.18
N TYR A 18 26.00 4.91 0.89
CA TYR A 18 24.56 4.78 0.83
C TYR A 18 23.98 6.09 0.27
N SER A 19 23.45 6.02 -0.95
CA SER A 19 22.56 7.03 -1.48
C SER A 19 21.38 7.16 -0.52
N THR A 20 21.15 8.39 -0.07
CA THR A 20 19.96 8.81 0.65
C THR A 20 18.69 8.16 0.06
N PRO A 21 17.75 7.69 0.90
CA PRO A 21 16.50 7.14 0.40
C PRO A 21 15.73 8.23 -0.37
N PRO A 22 15.02 7.86 -1.46
CA PRO A 22 14.29 8.82 -2.27
C PRO A 22 13.24 9.53 -1.41
N THR A 23 13.35 10.84 -1.34
CA THR A 23 12.50 11.72 -0.53
C THR A 23 11.17 11.94 -1.26
N TYR A 24 10.20 11.04 -1.07
CA TYR A 24 8.83 11.20 -1.57
C TYR A 24 7.90 11.96 -0.61
N PHE A 25 8.39 12.42 0.54
CA PHE A 25 7.58 13.06 1.59
C PHE A 25 7.92 14.53 1.89
N ALA A 26 8.80 15.16 1.11
CA ALA A 26 9.04 16.60 1.24
C ALA A 26 8.20 17.36 0.21
N GLY A 27 6.97 17.73 0.59
CA GLY A 27 6.22 18.76 -0.15
C GLY A 27 4.75 18.47 -0.44
N SER A 28 3.94 18.24 0.60
CA SER A 28 2.57 18.77 0.65
C SER A 28 1.96 18.43 2.00
N THR A 29 1.44 19.44 2.69
CA THR A 29 0.59 19.29 3.88
C THR A 29 -0.51 18.25 3.66
N PRO A 30 -0.81 17.36 4.62
CA PRO A 30 -1.90 16.41 4.47
C PRO A 30 -3.24 17.15 4.39
N ARG A 31 -3.96 16.96 3.30
CA ARG A 31 -5.37 17.36 3.17
C ARG A 31 -6.19 16.51 4.14
N PRO A 32 -7.05 17.09 4.99
CA PRO A 32 -7.90 16.29 5.87
C PRO A 32 -8.86 15.45 5.02
N VAL A 33 -8.82 14.13 5.25
CA VAL A 33 -9.78 13.16 4.72
C VAL A 33 -11.10 13.41 5.44
N VAL A 34 -12.08 13.95 4.73
CA VAL A 34 -13.46 14.00 5.22
C VAL A 34 -14.03 12.60 5.09
N SER A 35 -14.07 11.89 6.22
CA SER A 35 -14.85 10.66 6.38
C SER A 35 -16.33 11.04 6.32
N SER A 36 -17.03 10.64 5.25
CA SER A 36 -18.49 10.68 5.21
C SER A 36 -19.04 9.26 5.13
N VAL A 37 -19.25 8.68 6.31
CA VAL A 37 -20.22 7.61 6.54
C VAL A 37 -21.62 8.20 6.32
N PRO A 38 -22.53 7.57 5.55
CA PRO A 38 -23.91 8.01 5.47
C PRO A 38 -24.70 7.34 6.59
N THR A 39 -24.96 8.06 7.67
CA THR A 39 -26.05 7.72 8.59
C THR A 39 -26.89 8.96 8.89
N SER A 40 -28.19 8.79 8.65
CA SER A 40 -29.35 9.52 9.16
C SER A 40 -30.02 10.51 8.20
N VAL A 41 -31.22 10.10 7.81
CA VAL A 41 -32.35 10.96 7.44
C VAL A 41 -32.77 11.77 8.67
N PRO A 42 -33.07 13.06 8.50
CA PRO A 42 -34.22 13.62 9.20
C PRO A 42 -35.13 14.41 8.26
N THR A 43 -36.41 14.06 8.37
CA THR A 43 -37.56 14.84 7.91
C THR A 43 -37.62 16.16 8.68
N SER A 44 -37.59 17.30 7.98
CA SER A 44 -38.27 18.52 8.43
C SER A 44 -38.46 19.53 7.30
N VAL A 45 -39.72 19.91 7.11
CA VAL A 45 -40.15 21.13 6.41
C VAL A 45 -39.94 22.29 7.41
N PRO A 46 -39.49 23.47 6.95
CA PRO A 46 -40.35 24.64 7.13
C PRO A 46 -40.28 25.69 6.00
N ASN A 47 -41.29 26.55 6.04
CA ASN A 47 -41.67 27.61 5.12
C ASN A 47 -40.74 28.85 5.08
N SER A 48 -40.97 29.64 4.01
CA SER A 48 -41.07 31.12 3.92
C SER A 48 -39.83 32.04 3.86
N VAL A 49 -39.56 32.59 2.64
CA VAL A 49 -39.70 34.01 2.15
C VAL A 49 -39.13 35.14 3.05
N PRO A 50 -38.42 36.22 2.57
CA PRO A 50 -38.76 37.12 1.43
C PRO A 50 -37.57 37.56 0.51
N THR A 51 -37.79 38.08 -0.70
CA THR A 51 -37.70 39.54 -0.95
C THR A 51 -38.36 39.92 -2.28
N SER A 52 -39.18 40.96 -2.15
CA SER A 52 -39.93 41.77 -3.09
C SER A 52 -39.24 42.22 -4.38
N ILE A 53 -39.97 42.11 -5.50
CA ILE A 53 -40.13 43.23 -6.43
C ILE A 53 -41.63 43.47 -6.62
N ALA A 54 -42.08 44.64 -6.21
CA ALA A 54 -43.42 45.15 -6.40
C ALA A 54 -43.65 45.53 -7.86
N THR A 55 -44.84 45.25 -8.40
CA THR A 55 -45.61 46.20 -9.23
C THR A 55 -47.05 45.69 -9.45
N SER A 56 -47.98 46.43 -8.84
CA SER A 56 -49.42 46.64 -9.07
C SER A 56 -50.24 45.73 -10.03
N PRO A 57 -51.42 45.24 -9.61
CA PRO A 57 -52.53 44.97 -10.52
C PRO A 57 -53.52 46.15 -10.46
N THR A 58 -53.47 47.04 -11.45
CA THR A 58 -54.54 48.02 -11.67
C THR A 58 -55.48 47.48 -12.74
N ASN A 59 -56.74 47.30 -12.36
CA ASN A 59 -57.88 47.08 -13.25
C ASN A 59 -57.86 48.00 -14.47
N ALA A 60 -58.24 47.49 -15.65
CA ALA A 60 -59.19 48.14 -16.55
C ALA A 60 -59.48 47.29 -17.79
N GLY A 61 -60.77 47.19 -18.12
CA GLY A 61 -61.18 47.63 -19.44
C GLY A 61 -61.43 46.53 -20.47
N ASN A 62 -62.71 46.27 -20.67
CA ASN A 62 -63.27 45.84 -21.94
C ASN A 62 -62.62 46.58 -23.13
N HIS A 63 -62.29 45.80 -24.16
CA HIS A 63 -62.55 46.10 -25.57
C HIS A 63 -62.41 47.57 -26.03
N VAL A 64 -61.21 47.97 -26.45
CA VAL A 64 -61.04 48.95 -27.54
C VAL A 64 -59.91 48.46 -28.46
N GLN A 65 -60.18 48.53 -29.76
CA GLN A 65 -59.46 47.92 -30.86
C GLN A 65 -58.13 48.63 -31.21
N ASN A 66 -57.23 47.84 -31.80
CA ASN A 66 -56.24 48.15 -32.86
C ASN A 66 -54.72 48.12 -32.59
N PRO A 67 -53.93 47.68 -33.61
CA PRO A 67 -52.78 46.76 -33.46
C PRO A 67 -51.43 47.42 -33.82
N PRO A 68 -50.30 47.04 -33.15
CA PRO A 68 -49.32 46.16 -33.82
C PRO A 68 -48.52 45.24 -32.87
N ARG A 69 -48.84 45.19 -31.56
CA ARG A 69 -48.02 44.47 -30.55
C ARG A 69 -48.18 42.94 -30.56
N LYS A 70 -49.26 42.41 -31.16
CA LYS A 70 -49.49 40.96 -31.28
C LYS A 70 -48.38 40.28 -32.07
N TYR A 71 -47.97 40.90 -33.18
CA TYR A 71 -46.91 40.39 -34.04
C TYR A 71 -45.54 40.38 -33.34
N LEU A 72 -45.22 41.36 -32.50
CA LEU A 72 -43.96 41.38 -31.74
C LEU A 72 -43.95 40.29 -30.65
N LEU A 73 -45.09 40.05 -30.01
CA LEU A 73 -45.23 39.01 -29.00
C LEU A 73 -45.17 37.61 -29.65
N GLU A 74 -45.81 37.43 -30.81
CA GLU A 74 -45.68 36.22 -31.64
C GLU A 74 -44.26 36.01 -32.16
N LEU A 75 -43.56 37.08 -32.55
CA LEU A 75 -42.14 36.99 -32.92
C LEU A 75 -41.27 36.60 -31.72
N ALA A 76 -41.52 37.17 -30.55
CA ALA A 76 -40.80 36.84 -29.33
C ALA A 76 -41.04 35.40 -28.89
N THR A 77 -42.24 34.85 -29.06
CA THR A 77 -42.52 33.43 -28.76
C THR A 77 -41.87 32.50 -29.78
N VAL A 78 -41.86 32.85 -31.07
CA VAL A 78 -41.12 32.07 -32.08
C VAL A 78 -39.62 32.10 -31.83
N ILE A 79 -39.06 33.27 -31.50
CA ILE A 79 -37.64 33.43 -31.16
C ILE A 79 -37.30 32.66 -29.87
N SER A 80 -38.16 32.68 -28.85
CA SER A 80 -37.90 31.96 -27.60
C SER A 80 -37.97 30.44 -27.79
N VAL A 81 -38.93 29.93 -28.56
CA VAL A 81 -39.02 28.51 -28.93
C VAL A 81 -37.80 28.11 -29.74
N LEU A 82 -37.36 28.94 -30.69
CA LEU A 82 -36.17 28.68 -31.49
C LEU A 82 -34.90 28.67 -30.62
N ALA A 83 -34.72 29.66 -29.74
CA ALA A 83 -33.59 29.71 -28.82
C ALA A 83 -33.57 28.50 -27.87
N MET A 84 -34.73 28.12 -27.34
CA MET A 84 -34.86 26.95 -26.46
C MET A 84 -34.58 25.63 -27.22
N SER A 85 -34.97 25.54 -28.48
CA SER A 85 -34.65 24.38 -29.33
C SER A 85 -33.15 24.25 -29.62
N LEU A 86 -32.46 25.36 -29.89
CA LEU A 86 -31.01 25.37 -30.09
C LEU A 86 -30.26 25.03 -28.81
N LEU A 87 -30.71 25.55 -27.66
CA LEU A 87 -30.11 25.27 -26.36
C LEU A 87 -30.33 23.80 -25.94
N ALA A 88 -31.51 23.24 -26.22
CA ALA A 88 -31.79 21.82 -25.98
C ALA A 88 -30.88 20.92 -26.86
N PHE A 89 -30.68 21.31 -28.12
CA PHE A 89 -29.81 20.57 -29.03
C PHE A 89 -28.33 20.60 -28.60
N ASP A 90 -27.82 21.75 -28.17
CA ASP A 90 -26.45 21.86 -27.66
C ASP A 90 -26.27 21.06 -26.37
N SER A 91 -27.24 21.17 -25.44
CA SER A 91 -27.26 20.39 -24.20
C SER A 91 -27.25 18.88 -24.45
N TYR A 92 -27.99 18.41 -25.46
CA TYR A 92 -27.99 17.01 -25.86
C TYR A 92 -26.62 16.56 -26.40
N ARG A 93 -25.98 17.38 -27.25
CA ARG A 93 -24.63 17.08 -27.78
C ARG A 93 -23.57 17.05 -26.68
N VAL A 94 -23.64 17.97 -25.72
CA VAL A 94 -22.75 17.99 -24.56
C VAL A 94 -22.96 16.73 -23.72
N ARG A 95 -24.22 16.37 -23.44
CA ARG A 95 -24.56 15.16 -22.67
C ARG A 95 -24.02 13.88 -23.31
N LEU A 96 -24.19 13.71 -24.62
CA LEU A 96 -23.62 12.56 -25.35
C LEU A 96 -22.10 12.46 -25.19
N LYS A 97 -21.39 13.59 -25.27
CA LYS A 97 -19.92 13.59 -25.06
C LYS A 97 -19.53 13.25 -23.63
N LEU A 98 -20.31 13.69 -22.64
CA LEU A 98 -20.06 13.37 -21.24
C LEU A 98 -20.34 11.89 -20.94
N GLU A 99 -21.40 11.33 -21.50
CA GLU A 99 -21.73 9.90 -21.35
C GLU A 99 -20.61 9.04 -21.94
N ALA A 100 -20.12 9.36 -23.15
CA ALA A 100 -18.98 8.65 -23.75
C ALA A 100 -17.69 8.76 -22.91
N LYS A 101 -17.41 9.92 -22.31
CA LYS A 101 -16.26 10.09 -21.40
C LYS A 101 -16.43 9.30 -20.11
N LEU A 102 -17.65 9.27 -19.56
CA LEU A 102 -17.94 8.53 -18.33
C LEU A 102 -17.78 7.03 -18.55
N GLU A 103 -18.25 6.50 -19.68
CA GLU A 103 -18.02 5.11 -20.07
C GLU A 103 -16.53 4.79 -20.18
N GLN A 104 -15.77 5.67 -20.85
CA GLN A 104 -14.32 5.52 -20.96
C GLN A 104 -13.62 5.55 -19.60
N ASP A 105 -13.99 6.48 -18.71
CA ASP A 105 -13.43 6.58 -17.36
C ASP A 105 -13.80 5.35 -16.52
N ALA A 106 -15.02 4.82 -16.68
CA ALA A 106 -15.47 3.61 -15.99
C ALA A 106 -14.68 2.38 -16.44
N GLU A 107 -14.41 2.24 -17.74
CA GLU A 107 -13.56 1.17 -18.28
C GLU A 107 -12.12 1.30 -17.77
N GLN A 108 -11.55 2.50 -17.78
CA GLN A 108 -10.20 2.75 -17.27
C GLN A 108 -10.09 2.46 -15.78
N PHE A 109 -11.09 2.86 -15.00
CA PHE A 109 -11.15 2.57 -13.57
C PHE A 109 -11.20 1.07 -13.32
N LYS A 110 -12.04 0.34 -14.05
CA LYS A 110 -12.14 -1.12 -13.95
C LYS A 110 -10.82 -1.80 -14.31
N GLN A 111 -10.19 -1.41 -15.41
CA GLN A 111 -8.89 -1.94 -15.82
C GLN A 111 -7.82 -1.69 -14.75
N THR A 112 -7.79 -0.48 -14.18
CA THR A 112 -6.85 -0.11 -13.12
C THR A 112 -7.11 -0.92 -11.86
N GLN A 113 -8.36 -1.12 -11.46
CA GLN A 113 -8.75 -1.93 -10.32
C GLN A 113 -8.33 -3.40 -10.51
N ASP A 114 -8.53 -3.96 -11.70
CA ASP A 114 -8.12 -5.31 -12.04
C ASP A 114 -6.59 -5.48 -11.98
N LEU A 115 -5.83 -4.47 -12.42
CA LEU A 115 -4.38 -4.48 -12.30
C LEU A 115 -3.93 -4.40 -10.83
N VAL A 116 -4.50 -3.48 -10.05
CA VAL A 116 -4.17 -3.33 -8.62
C VAL A 116 -4.47 -4.63 -7.84
N THR A 117 -5.60 -5.28 -8.11
CA THR A 117 -5.95 -6.54 -7.45
C THR A 117 -5.01 -7.68 -7.86
N LYS A 118 -4.60 -7.75 -9.14
CA LYS A 118 -3.59 -8.71 -9.61
C LYS A 118 -2.24 -8.49 -8.93
N GLU A 119 -1.75 -7.25 -8.88
CA GLU A 119 -0.48 -6.90 -8.22
C GLU A 119 -0.51 -7.22 -6.72
N PHE A 120 -1.63 -6.93 -6.04
CA PHE A 120 -1.79 -7.28 -4.63
C PHE A 120 -1.73 -8.80 -4.41
N ASN A 121 -2.43 -9.58 -5.24
CA ASN A 121 -2.43 -11.04 -5.16
C ASN A 121 -1.04 -11.62 -5.49
N ALA A 122 -0.34 -11.07 -6.48
CA ALA A 122 1.02 -11.48 -6.81
C ALA A 122 1.99 -11.18 -5.66
N ASN A 123 1.91 -9.99 -5.07
CA ASN A 123 2.72 -9.60 -3.92
C ASN A 123 2.43 -10.45 -2.68
N ARG A 124 1.17 -10.79 -2.42
CA ARG A 124 0.77 -11.70 -1.35
C ARG A 124 1.40 -13.08 -1.54
N LYS A 125 1.26 -13.67 -2.73
CA LYS A 125 1.85 -14.98 -3.04
C LYS A 125 3.38 -14.96 -2.93
N LYS A 126 4.03 -13.90 -3.41
CA LYS A 126 5.48 -13.73 -3.29
C LYS A 126 5.92 -13.70 -1.82
N ARG A 127 5.19 -12.97 -0.96
CA ARG A 127 5.45 -12.93 0.48
C ARG A 127 5.24 -14.30 1.13
N GLU A 128 4.16 -14.99 0.80
CA GLU A 128 3.89 -16.34 1.33
C GLU A 128 4.97 -17.35 0.92
N LEU A 129 5.42 -17.30 -0.33
CA LEU A 129 6.54 -18.13 -0.82
C LEU A 129 7.86 -17.79 -0.14
N GLN A 130 8.14 -16.51 0.09
CA GLN A 130 9.32 -16.08 0.82
C GLN A 130 9.30 -16.61 2.25
N ILE A 131 8.18 -16.47 2.96
CA ILE A 131 8.01 -16.97 4.33
C ILE A 131 8.20 -18.50 4.36
N LEU A 132 7.63 -19.22 3.40
CA LEU A 132 7.78 -20.67 3.31
C LEU A 132 9.24 -21.08 3.09
N ASN A 133 9.96 -20.34 2.24
CA ASN A 133 11.37 -20.59 1.97
C ASN A 133 12.25 -20.27 3.20
N GLU A 134 11.96 -19.18 3.92
CA GLU A 134 12.61 -18.85 5.18
C GLU A 134 12.40 -19.96 6.22
N ARG A 135 11.16 -20.44 6.39
CA ARG A 135 10.84 -21.56 7.31
C ARG A 135 11.58 -22.84 6.91
N LYS A 136 11.60 -23.18 5.63
CA LYS A 136 12.33 -24.35 5.12
C LYS A 136 13.83 -24.22 5.41
N ARG A 137 14.42 -23.04 5.22
CA ARG A 137 15.85 -22.79 5.51
C ARG A 137 16.14 -22.95 7.00
N VAL A 138 15.29 -22.39 7.87
CA VAL A 138 15.42 -22.54 9.32
C VAL A 138 15.35 -24.02 9.73
N GLN A 139 14.35 -24.76 9.26
CA GLN A 139 14.22 -26.20 9.55
C GLN A 139 15.42 -27.02 9.06
N THR A 140 15.92 -26.70 7.86
CA THR A 140 17.10 -27.38 7.30
C THR A 140 18.34 -27.10 8.17
N ARG A 141 18.50 -25.86 8.62
CA ARG A 141 19.60 -25.46 9.50
C ARG A 141 19.52 -26.16 10.86
N GLU A 142 18.34 -26.17 11.49
CA GLU A 142 18.09 -26.86 12.75
C GLU A 142 18.39 -28.35 12.65
N LEU A 143 17.98 -29.00 11.55
CA LEU A 143 18.25 -30.41 11.31
C LEU A 143 19.76 -30.68 11.14
N LYS A 144 20.47 -29.84 10.37
CA LYS A 144 21.94 -29.97 10.22
C LYS A 144 22.64 -29.85 11.58
N VAL A 145 22.23 -28.88 12.41
CA VAL A 145 22.79 -28.70 13.77
C VAL A 145 22.46 -29.89 14.67
N ALA A 146 21.21 -30.36 14.66
CA ALA A 146 20.80 -31.53 15.44
C ALA A 146 21.61 -32.77 15.06
N LEU A 147 21.84 -32.98 13.77
CA LEU A 147 22.67 -34.08 13.26
C LEU A 147 24.13 -33.94 13.70
N HIS A 148 24.71 -32.73 13.61
CA HIS A 148 26.07 -32.47 14.06
C HIS A 148 26.22 -32.74 15.57
N VAL A 149 25.28 -32.27 16.40
CA VAL A 149 25.27 -32.55 17.84
C VAL A 149 25.15 -34.05 18.12
N ALA A 150 24.31 -34.78 17.39
CA ALA A 150 24.19 -36.22 17.53
C ALA A 150 25.50 -36.94 17.18
N LEU A 151 26.19 -36.50 16.12
CA LEU A 151 27.49 -37.04 15.73
C LEU A 151 28.55 -36.78 16.79
N LEU A 152 28.61 -35.57 17.35
CA LEU A 152 29.53 -35.21 18.43
C LEU A 152 29.29 -36.06 19.68
N ARG A 153 28.02 -36.30 20.05
CA ARG A 153 27.69 -37.18 21.18
C ARG A 153 28.18 -38.60 20.95
N LYS A 154 27.96 -39.14 19.75
CA LYS A 154 28.46 -40.47 19.38
C LYS A 154 29.98 -40.53 19.48
N GLN A 155 30.70 -39.54 18.94
CA GLN A 155 32.16 -39.48 19.01
C GLN A 155 32.68 -39.40 20.45
N LEU A 156 31.99 -38.68 21.34
CA LEU A 156 32.37 -38.61 22.76
C LEU A 156 32.15 -39.95 23.46
N GLU A 157 31.02 -40.62 23.19
CA GLU A 157 30.73 -41.95 23.70
C GLU A 157 31.77 -42.98 23.22
N ASP A 158 32.15 -42.94 21.94
CA ASP A 158 33.19 -43.79 21.36
C ASP A 158 34.56 -43.56 22.03
N LEU A 159 34.82 -42.37 22.57
CA LEU A 159 36.02 -42.02 23.33
C LEU A 159 35.89 -42.28 24.84
N GLY A 160 34.75 -42.83 25.30
CA GLY A 160 34.48 -43.10 26.72
C GLY A 160 34.16 -41.86 27.56
N ILE A 161 33.90 -40.71 26.94
CA ILE A 161 33.53 -39.46 27.60
C ILE A 161 32.00 -39.34 27.60
N GLN A 162 31.39 -39.15 28.77
CA GLN A 162 29.94 -38.96 28.84
C GLN A 162 29.56 -37.55 28.34
N PRO A 163 28.64 -37.45 27.36
CA PRO A 163 28.21 -36.15 26.85
C PRO A 163 27.40 -35.38 27.89
N ALA A 164 27.50 -34.04 27.85
CA ALA A 164 26.75 -33.17 28.74
C ALA A 164 25.23 -33.34 28.57
N SER A 165 24.50 -33.33 29.69
CA SER A 165 23.05 -33.46 29.71
C SER A 165 22.36 -32.23 29.11
N VAL A 166 21.23 -32.45 28.44
CA VAL A 166 20.39 -31.38 27.86
C VAL A 166 20.02 -30.34 28.92
N LYS A 167 19.73 -30.77 30.15
CA LYS A 167 19.36 -29.85 31.25
C LYS A 167 20.50 -28.91 31.62
N GLN A 168 21.73 -29.43 31.65
CA GLN A 168 22.92 -28.62 31.96
C GLN A 168 23.21 -27.63 30.82
N ALA A 169 23.04 -28.06 29.57
CA ALA A 169 23.19 -27.19 28.40
C ALA A 169 22.17 -26.04 28.40
N LEU A 170 20.91 -26.30 28.79
CA LEU A 170 19.89 -25.26 28.92
C LEU A 170 20.22 -24.24 30.01
N GLN A 171 20.71 -24.69 31.17
CA GLN A 171 21.13 -23.79 32.25
C GLN A 171 22.28 -22.88 31.83
N GLU A 172 23.29 -23.43 31.13
CA GLU A 172 24.40 -22.63 30.59
C GLU A 172 23.95 -21.70 29.46
N PHE A 173 22.96 -22.11 28.66
CA PHE A 173 22.38 -21.25 27.64
C PHE A 173 21.67 -20.04 28.26
N GLU A 174 20.78 -20.24 29.22
CA GLU A 174 20.07 -19.14 29.89
C GLU A 174 21.02 -18.18 30.62
N LYS A 175 22.11 -18.70 31.17
CA LYS A 175 23.14 -17.91 31.86
C LYS A 175 23.97 -17.04 30.90
N ASN A 176 24.31 -17.57 29.72
CA ASN A 176 25.30 -16.94 28.83
C ASN A 176 24.70 -16.32 27.56
N ALA A 177 23.48 -16.69 27.16
CA ALA A 177 22.80 -16.15 26.00
C ALA A 177 21.99 -14.90 26.38
N LYS A 178 22.08 -13.88 25.53
CA LYS A 178 21.25 -12.68 25.60
C LYS A 178 20.46 -12.53 24.31
N MET A 179 19.24 -12.00 24.45
CA MET A 179 18.30 -11.83 23.36
C MET A 179 17.93 -10.35 23.23
N GLU A 180 18.11 -9.78 22.04
CA GLU A 180 17.56 -8.46 21.73
C GLU A 180 16.15 -8.61 21.15
N ASN A 181 15.16 -8.12 21.89
CA ASN A 181 13.80 -7.96 21.41
C ASN A 181 13.61 -6.54 20.87
N SER A 182 14.15 -6.27 19.67
CA SER A 182 13.75 -5.07 18.94
C SER A 182 12.36 -5.32 18.33
N ALA A 183 11.33 -4.66 18.84
CA ALA A 183 9.93 -4.82 18.42
C ALA A 183 9.65 -4.48 16.93
N SER A 184 10.64 -3.96 16.20
CA SER A 184 10.52 -3.56 14.79
C SER A 184 10.91 -4.65 13.78
N ASN A 185 11.35 -5.83 14.21
CA ASN A 185 11.93 -6.81 13.30
C ASN A 185 11.19 -8.16 13.34
N VAL A 186 10.30 -8.38 12.38
CA VAL A 186 9.41 -9.56 12.28
C VAL A 186 10.19 -10.89 12.11
N SER A 187 11.49 -10.85 11.77
CA SER A 187 12.39 -12.02 11.68
C SER A 187 13.72 -11.86 12.45
N GLY A 188 13.85 -10.85 13.33
CA GLY A 188 15.16 -10.30 13.71
C GLY A 188 15.60 -10.46 15.16
N THR A 189 15.17 -11.50 15.86
CA THR A 189 15.70 -11.80 17.20
C THR A 189 17.15 -12.27 17.08
N ARG A 190 18.10 -11.37 17.32
CA ARG A 190 19.52 -11.73 17.34
C ARG A 190 19.88 -12.24 18.73
N LEU A 191 20.13 -13.55 18.81
CA LEU A 191 20.76 -14.16 19.98
C LEU A 191 22.26 -13.95 19.87
N TRP A 192 22.88 -13.48 20.93
CA TRP A 192 24.34 -13.47 21.04
C TRP A 192 24.77 -14.01 22.40
N VAL A 193 25.98 -14.53 22.42
CA VAL A 193 26.60 -15.04 23.63
C VAL A 193 27.42 -13.92 24.26
N THR A 194 27.38 -13.81 25.59
CA THR A 194 28.15 -12.81 26.34
C THR A 194 29.66 -13.00 26.13
N GLU A 195 30.39 -11.88 26.12
CA GLU A 195 31.85 -11.89 25.89
C GLU A 195 32.64 -12.60 27.00
N ASN A 196 32.04 -12.73 28.18
CA ASN A 196 32.64 -13.37 29.34
C ASN A 196 32.49 -14.91 29.34
N SER A 197 31.78 -15.49 28.37
CA SER A 197 31.60 -16.94 28.32
C SER A 197 32.83 -17.62 27.69
N CYS A 198 33.29 -18.71 28.31
CA CYS A 198 34.35 -19.55 27.75
C CYS A 198 33.92 -20.26 26.44
N TYR A 199 32.62 -20.32 26.17
CA TYR A 199 32.04 -21.03 25.04
C TYR A 199 32.05 -20.24 23.73
N LYS A 200 32.27 -18.91 23.76
CA LYS A 200 32.22 -18.04 22.58
C LYS A 200 33.14 -18.50 21.44
N GLY A 201 34.31 -19.04 21.76
CA GLY A 201 35.28 -19.55 20.77
C GLY A 201 34.91 -20.91 20.16
N TYR A 202 33.99 -21.65 20.77
CA TYR A 202 33.54 -22.97 20.32
C TYR A 202 32.20 -22.91 19.58
N ILE A 203 31.62 -21.72 19.42
CA ILE A 203 30.38 -21.52 18.66
C ILE A 203 30.71 -21.68 17.18
N SER A 204 30.08 -22.67 16.55
CA SER A 204 30.13 -22.83 15.10
C SER A 204 29.54 -21.61 14.40
N ASP A 205 30.15 -21.15 13.30
CA ASP A 205 29.61 -20.03 12.52
C ASP A 205 28.24 -20.42 11.96
N VAL A 206 27.24 -19.56 12.17
CA VAL A 206 25.86 -19.76 11.70
C VAL A 206 25.82 -19.95 10.18
N ARG A 207 26.77 -19.34 9.46
CA ARG A 207 26.89 -19.43 8.00
C ARG A 207 27.34 -20.80 7.49
N GLU A 208 27.95 -21.64 8.32
CA GLU A 208 28.37 -22.99 7.93
C GLU A 208 27.16 -23.93 7.72
N TYR A 209 26.01 -23.61 8.32
CA TYR A 209 24.80 -24.43 8.22
C TYR A 209 23.76 -23.92 7.22
N ASP A 210 24.06 -22.81 6.52
CA ASP A 210 23.22 -22.32 5.42
C ASP A 210 23.48 -23.11 4.14
#